data_AF-A0A2N2LGD5-F1
#
_entry.id   AF-A0A2N2LGD5-F1
#
_cell.length_a   1.000
_cell.length_b   1.000
_cell.length_c   1.000
_cell.angle_alpha   90.00
_cell.angle_beta   90.00
_cell.angle_gamma   90.00
#
_symmetry.space_group_name_H-M   'P 1'
#
loop_
_entity.id
_entity.type
_entity.pdbx_description
1 polymer ?
#
loop_
_entity_poly.entity_id
_entity_poly.type
_entity_poly.pdbx_seq_one_letter_code
_entity_poly.pdbx_strand_id
1 'polypeptide(L)' 'MLINALIVLFVLYIVATAWQGRRALAAQEPTAKLDEAKRLLFISALGVPLVGALIVAAL' A
#
# COMPACT_ATOMS: atom_id res chain seq x y z
N MET A 1 -14.60 14.44 -10.92
CA MET A 1 -13.15 14.70 -10.72
C MET A 1 -12.59 14.04 -9.47
N LEU A 2 -13.27 14.13 -8.32
CA LEU A 2 -12.85 13.49 -7.06
C LEU A 2 -12.64 11.96 -7.17
N ILE A 3 -13.58 11.24 -7.78
CA ILE A 3 -13.49 9.78 -7.98
C ILE A 3 -12.25 9.39 -8.78
N ASN A 4 -11.95 10.10 -9.88
CA ASN A 4 -10.74 9.84 -10.68
C ASN A 4 -9.46 10.07 -9.85
N ALA A 5 -9.42 11.09 -9.00
CA ALA A 5 -8.28 11.33 -8.12
C ALA A 5 -8.10 10.22 -7.08
N LEU A 6 -9.20 9.70 -6.50
CA LEU A 6 -9.18 8.58 -5.57
C LEU A 6 -8.74 7.28 -6.24
N ILE A 7 -9.19 7.02 -7.47
CA ILE A 7 -8.73 5.87 -8.26
C ILE A 7 -7.22 5.96 -8.53
N VAL A 8 -6.72 7.14 -8.93
CA VAL A 8 -5.28 7.35 -9.15
C VAL A 8 -4.48 7.12 -7.87
N LEU A 9 -4.95 7.66 -6.73
CA LEU A 9 -4.35 7.44 -5.41
C LEU A 9 -4.31 5.94 -5.05
N PHE A 10 -5.38 5.21 -5.34
CA PHE A 10 -5.47 3.78 -5.08
C PHE A 10 -4.52 2.96 -5.96
N VAL A 11 -4.41 3.30 -7.24
CA VAL A 11 -3.44 2.66 -8.14
C VAL A 11 -2.00 2.93 -7.70
N LEU A 12 -1.68 4.18 -7.34
CA LEU A 12 -0.35 4.54 -6.81
C LEU A 12 -0.03 3.76 -5.52
N TYR A 13 -1.03 3.63 -4.64
CA TYR A 13 -0.91 2.86 -3.41
C TYR A 13 -0.62 1.37 -3.67
N ILE A 14 -1.32 0.75 -4.63
CA ILE A 14 -1.07 -0.65 -5.03
C ILE A 14 0.35 -0.80 -5.57
N VAL A 15 0.79 0.09 -6.47
CA VAL A 15 2.12 0.05 -7.07
C VAL A 15 3.21 0.20 -6.01
N ALA A 16 3.05 1.16 -5.08
CA ALA A 16 4.00 1.35 -3.99
C ALA A 16 4.09 0.13 -3.07
N THR A 17 2.94 -0.48 -2.73
CA THR A 17 2.89 -1.68 -1.89
C THR A 17 3.53 -2.88 -2.58
N ALA A 18 3.25 -3.08 -3.88
CA ALA A 18 3.84 -4.16 -4.67
C ALA A 18 5.36 -3.99 -4.84
N TRP A 19 5.85 -2.76 -5.05
CA TRP A 19 7.28 -2.48 -5.10
C TRP A 19 7.93 -2.82 -3.75
N GLN A 20 7.40 -2.32 -2.63
CA GLN A 20 7.96 -2.64 -1.32
C GLN A 20 7.93 -4.14 -1.02
N GLY A 21 6.88 -4.85 -1.46
CA GLY A 21 6.80 -6.31 -1.36
C GLY A 21 7.95 -7.00 -2.10
N ARG A 22 8.21 -6.59 -3.34
CA ARG A 22 9.36 -7.12 -4.11
C ARG A 22 10.70 -6.80 -3.46
N ARG A 23 10.86 -5.59 -2.90
CA ARG A 23 12.08 -5.17 -2.22
C ARG A 23 12.32 -5.97 -0.92
N ALA A 24 11.28 -6.21 -0.13
CA ALA A 24 11.33 -7.05 1.06
C ALA A 24 11.67 -8.51 0.75
N LEU A 25 11.11 -9.06 -0.34
CA LEU A 25 11.41 -10.42 -0.80
C LEU A 25 12.84 -10.56 -1.33
N ALA A 26 13.40 -9.49 -1.91
CA ALA A 26 14.77 -9.46 -2.42
C ALA A 26 15.83 -9.29 -1.32
N ALA A 27 15.46 -8.83 -0.11
CA ALA A 27 16.37 -8.75 1.02
C ALA A 27 16.82 -10.17 1.44
N GLN A 28 18.12 -10.43 1.53
CA GLN A 28 18.65 -11.74 1.95
C GLN A 28 18.85 -11.84 3.48
N GLU A 29 18.99 -10.72 4.17
CA GLU A 29 19.23 -10.71 5.62
C GLU A 29 17.91 -10.81 6.43
N PRO A 30 17.84 -11.73 7.42
CA PRO A 30 16.60 -12.00 8.15
C PRO A 30 16.16 -10.84 9.06
N THR A 31 17.08 -10.04 9.58
CA THR A 31 16.80 -8.82 10.36
C THR A 31 16.24 -7.71 9.48
N ALA A 32 16.80 -7.49 8.30
CA ALA A 32 16.28 -6.54 7.32
C ALA A 32 14.86 -6.92 6.85
N LYS A 33 14.57 -8.22 6.69
CA LYS A 33 13.22 -8.70 6.34
C LYS A 33 12.16 -8.34 7.38
N LEU A 34 12.48 -8.38 8.68
CA LEU A 34 11.53 -8.07 9.74
C LEU A 34 11.16 -6.57 9.77
N ASP A 35 12.14 -5.70 9.59
CA ASP A 35 11.89 -4.25 9.55
C ASP A 35 11.18 -3.84 8.26
N GLU A 36 11.51 -4.47 7.12
CA GLU A 36 10.80 -4.25 5.86
C GLU A 36 9.37 -4.81 5.91
N ALA A 37 9.14 -5.96 6.57
CA ALA A 37 7.80 -6.52 6.80
C ALA A 37 6.94 -5.63 7.71
N LYS A 38 7.51 -5.01 8.75
CA LYS A 38 6.80 -4.01 9.58
C LYS A 38 6.41 -2.78 8.77
N ARG A 39 7.30 -2.28 7.90
CA ARG A 39 6.99 -1.19 6.97
C ARG A 39 5.86 -1.56 6.01
N LEU A 40 5.92 -2.76 5.45
CA LEU A 40 4.87 -3.30 4.59
C LEU A 40 3.53 -3.44 5.31
N LEU A 41 3.53 -3.85 6.58
CA LEU A 41 2.33 -3.91 7.42
C LEU A 41 1.73 -2.53 7.67
N PHE A 42 2.56 -1.52 7.93
CA PHE A 42 2.09 -0.14 8.12
C PHE A 42 1.49 0.44 6.85
N ILE A 43 2.12 0.18 5.70
CA ILE A 43 1.63 0.64 4.40
C ILE A 43 0.37 -0.12 4.05
N SER A 44 0.34 -1.44 4.20
CA SER A 44 -0.85 -2.25 3.92
C SER A 44 -2.06 -1.85 4.78
N ALA A 45 -1.83 -1.44 6.04
CA ALA A 45 -2.86 -0.90 6.92
C ALA A 45 -3.45 0.44 6.43
N LEU A 46 -2.68 1.26 5.71
CA LEU A 46 -3.19 2.50 5.08
C LEU A 46 -4.10 2.24 3.87
N GLY A 47 -4.12 1.01 3.35
CA GLY A 47 -5.05 0.63 2.27
C GLY A 47 -6.51 0.56 2.73
N VAL A 48 -6.74 0.16 3.98
CA VAL A 48 -8.09 0.07 4.57
C VAL A 48 -8.82 1.43 4.56
N PRO A 49 -8.24 2.54 5.08
CA PRO A 49 -8.90 3.84 5.01
C PRO A 49 -9.02 4.37 3.57
N LEU A 50 -8.11 4.02 2.67
CA LEU A 50 -8.17 4.43 1.25
C LEU A 50 -9.34 3.77 0.52
N VAL A 51 -9.56 2.47 0.76
CA VAL A 51 -10.72 1.73 0.25
C VAL A 51 -12.02 2.24 0.87
N GLY A 52 -12.01 2.54 2.18
CA GLY A 52 -13.15 3.16 2.85
C GLY A 52 -13.54 4.51 2.22
N ALA A 53 -12.56 5.36 1.91
CA ALA A 53 -12.81 6.64 1.23
C ALA A 53 -13.38 6.46 -0.19
N LEU A 54 -12.94 5.44 -0.94
CA LEU A 54 -13.50 5.10 -2.24
C LEU A 54 -14.96 4.65 -2.16
N ILE A 55 -15.31 3.80 -1.18
CA ILE A 55 -16.68 3.33 -0.97
C ILE A 55 -17.59 4.50 -0.61
N VAL A 56 -17.16 5.35 0.33
CA VAL A 56 -17.93 6.54 0.73
C VAL A 56 -18.09 7.52 -0.43
N ALA A 57 -17.07 7.71 -1.26
CA ALA A 57 -17.16 8.60 -2.43
C ALA A 57 -18.00 8.03 -3.59
N ALA A 58 -18.31 6.74 -3.57
CA ALA A 58 -19.11 6.06 -4.58
C ALA A 58 -20.60 5.91 -4.19
N LEU A 59 -20.94 6.18 -2.92
CA LEU A 59 -22.29 6.28 -2.36
C LEU A 59 -22.87 7.68 -2.61
#